data_AF-A0A2R6WC38-F1
#
_entry.id   AF-A0A2R6WC38-F1
#
_cell.length_a   1.000
_cell.length_b   1.000
_cell.length_c   1.000
_cell.angle_alpha   90.00
_cell.angle_beta   90.00
_cell.angle_gamma   90.00
#
_symmetry.space_group_name_H-M   'P 1'
#
loop_
_entity.id
_entity.type
_entity.pdbx_description
1 polymer ?
#
loop_
_entity_poly.entity_id
_entity_poly.type
_entity_poly.pdbx_seq_one_letter_code
_entity_poly.pdbx_strand_id
1 'polypeptide(L)'
;MVARGEEVISSILELTDGMEEIPSSHLVPSELRPTTKLDDWGPIPVIDMSLKDRNVLKKLVGDAARDWGVFQVINHNVSIPELLSVGEEVKLFFHRPCENKVKLELEPLKILDTEVYYTGDNTKEDLHSLYWAESLVCLWKSWSKITEKVTRSSDLIFPGGNEAFRSGTNEIVMGCRILTVEVLHLLAEYLGLEAGFFSDHCFPEGSSLFRWNYYPSCPRPNETLGAIAHTDPNLLTVLYQDEAGGLQVKKNDVWYGVQPMTEALIINIGDCLHIFSNAIFHSVVHQVLVNEKAHRLSLAAIYYLEQQTDMTAPDSLVTEKRPRMFKSLSAHDYWTMIFNERREHKFPKSLNGLEALRDFIRRPQEQTA
;
A
#
# COMPACT_ATOMS: atom_id res chain seq x y z
N MET A 1 -12.91 -19.27 7.27
CA MET A 1 -13.69 -20.42 7.73
C MET A 1 -15.11 -20.02 8.08
N VAL A 2 -16.07 -20.96 8.11
CA VAL A 2 -17.41 -20.80 8.70
C VAL A 2 -17.73 -22.04 9.55
N ALA A 3 -18.10 -21.84 10.82
CA ALA A 3 -19.13 -22.63 11.50
C ALA A 3 -19.94 -21.66 12.38
N ARG A 4 -21.28 -21.66 12.26
CA ARG A 4 -22.21 -20.79 13.01
C ARG A 4 -22.83 -21.57 14.17
N GLY A 5 -22.64 -21.06 15.38
CA GLY A 5 -22.67 -21.76 16.66
C GLY A 5 -21.56 -21.14 17.52
N GLU A 6 -20.80 -21.90 18.30
CA GLU A 6 -19.55 -21.35 18.85
C GLU A 6 -18.53 -21.21 17.69
N GLU A 7 -18.37 -19.97 17.22
CA GLU A 7 -18.18 -19.60 15.81
C GLU A 7 -16.75 -19.64 15.26
N VAL A 8 -16.59 -19.86 13.95
CA VAL A 8 -15.46 -19.27 13.20
C VAL A 8 -15.93 -18.76 11.84
N ILE A 9 -16.20 -17.45 11.72
CA ILE A 9 -16.41 -16.74 10.44
C ILE A 9 -15.09 -16.01 10.10
N SER A 10 -14.61 -16.08 8.85
CA SER A 10 -13.41 -15.33 8.40
C SER A 10 -13.72 -14.26 7.36
N SER A 11 -14.95 -13.78 7.23
CA SER A 11 -15.30 -12.68 6.34
C SER A 11 -15.87 -11.55 7.18
N ILE A 12 -15.20 -10.39 7.23
CA ILE A 12 -15.76 -9.19 7.89
C ILE A 12 -17.12 -8.83 7.30
N LEU A 13 -17.29 -8.95 5.98
CA LEU A 13 -18.55 -8.63 5.32
C LEU A 13 -19.69 -9.50 5.86
N GLU A 14 -19.49 -10.81 5.98
CA GLU A 14 -20.52 -11.72 6.53
C GLU A 14 -20.66 -11.65 8.06
N LEU A 15 -19.56 -11.37 8.77
CA LEU A 15 -19.53 -11.19 10.21
C LEU A 15 -20.44 -10.03 10.62
N THR A 16 -20.48 -8.97 9.81
CA THR A 16 -21.05 -7.67 10.20
C THR A 16 -22.43 -7.41 9.59
N ASP A 17 -22.90 -8.32 8.74
CA ASP A 17 -24.23 -8.23 8.14
C ASP A 17 -25.33 -8.23 9.22
N GLY A 18 -26.10 -7.14 9.28
CA GLY A 18 -27.18 -6.94 10.24
C GLY A 18 -26.76 -6.66 11.69
N MET A 19 -25.48 -6.36 11.97
CA MET A 19 -25.01 -6.04 13.33
C MET A 19 -25.15 -4.55 13.70
N GLU A 20 -25.50 -4.27 14.96
CA GLU A 20 -25.53 -2.90 15.54
C GLU A 20 -24.24 -2.55 16.34
N GLU A 21 -23.50 -3.57 16.76
CA GLU A 21 -22.23 -3.45 17.48
C GLU A 21 -21.13 -4.21 16.75
N ILE A 22 -19.87 -3.77 16.92
CA ILE A 22 -18.71 -4.42 16.31
C ILE A 22 -18.06 -5.39 17.30
N PRO A 23 -17.54 -6.55 16.85
CA PRO A 23 -16.90 -7.51 17.75
C PRO A 23 -15.70 -6.92 18.46
N SER A 24 -15.46 -7.34 19.72
CA SER A 24 -14.38 -6.77 20.54
C SER A 24 -12.98 -6.94 19.93
N SER A 25 -12.77 -7.96 19.09
CA SER A 25 -11.51 -8.17 18.35
C SER A 25 -11.24 -7.08 17.30
N HIS A 26 -12.25 -6.32 16.89
CA HIS A 26 -12.16 -5.25 15.90
C HIS A 26 -12.18 -3.86 16.52
N LEU A 27 -12.32 -3.76 17.85
CA LEU A 27 -12.23 -2.48 18.56
C LEU A 27 -10.78 -2.03 18.58
N VAL A 28 -10.52 -0.80 18.13
CA VAL A 28 -9.22 -0.17 18.35
C VAL A 28 -9.19 0.49 19.74
N PRO A 29 -8.05 0.46 20.44
CA PRO A 29 -7.85 1.16 21.71
C PRO A 29 -8.30 2.62 21.63
N SER A 30 -8.84 3.16 22.73
CA SER A 30 -9.44 4.50 22.77
C SER A 30 -8.53 5.62 22.27
N GLU A 31 -7.23 5.49 22.52
CA GLU A 31 -6.18 6.41 22.14
C GLU A 31 -5.78 6.33 20.65
N LEU A 32 -6.18 5.27 19.95
CA LEU A 32 -5.96 5.06 18.52
C LEU A 32 -7.21 5.28 17.68
N ARG A 33 -8.34 5.63 18.32
CA ARG A 33 -9.60 5.89 17.60
C ARG A 33 -9.48 7.12 16.70
N PRO A 34 -10.26 7.17 15.61
CA PRO A 34 -10.32 8.34 14.73
C PRO A 34 -10.57 9.63 15.52
N THR A 35 -9.75 10.65 15.26
CA THR A 35 -9.87 11.98 15.91
C THR A 35 -10.39 13.06 14.98
N THR A 36 -10.46 12.77 13.68
CA THR A 36 -10.89 13.65 12.60
C THR A 36 -12.02 13.01 11.82
N LYS A 37 -12.77 13.82 11.06
CA LYS A 37 -13.85 13.33 10.22
C LYS A 37 -13.31 12.71 8.93
N LEU A 38 -14.15 11.90 8.28
CA LEU A 38 -13.85 11.27 7.00
C LEU A 38 -13.53 12.31 5.91
N ASP A 39 -14.20 13.46 5.95
CA ASP A 39 -14.16 14.53 4.95
C ASP A 39 -13.26 15.72 5.33
N ASP A 40 -12.40 15.58 6.34
CA ASP A 40 -11.38 16.56 6.71
C ASP A 40 -10.20 16.50 5.73
N TRP A 41 -10.44 16.94 4.48
CA TRP A 41 -9.47 16.87 3.39
C TRP A 41 -8.28 17.80 3.61
N GLY A 42 -7.08 17.27 3.48
CA GLY A 42 -5.85 18.05 3.54
C GLY A 42 -5.44 18.64 2.19
N PRO A 43 -4.54 19.63 2.20
CA PRO A 43 -3.99 20.22 0.98
C PRO A 43 -2.90 19.32 0.36
N ILE A 44 -3.24 18.07 0.09
CA ILE A 44 -2.35 17.09 -0.53
C ILE A 44 -2.16 17.45 -2.01
N PRO A 45 -0.92 17.51 -2.53
CA PRO A 45 -0.67 17.93 -3.91
C PRO A 45 -1.39 17.04 -4.93
N VAL A 46 -1.91 17.66 -5.99
CA VAL A 46 -2.44 16.99 -7.17
C VAL A 46 -1.58 17.39 -8.36
N ILE A 47 -1.02 16.40 -9.07
CA ILE A 47 -0.03 16.61 -10.13
C ILE A 47 -0.58 16.09 -11.45
N ASP A 48 -0.58 16.96 -12.46
CA ASP A 48 -0.95 16.57 -13.83
C ASP A 48 0.25 15.94 -14.54
N MET A 49 0.18 14.63 -14.81
CA MET A 49 1.24 13.87 -15.46
C MET A 49 1.35 14.16 -16.98
N SER A 50 0.40 14.90 -17.55
CA SER A 50 0.43 15.30 -18.96
C SER A 50 1.24 16.58 -19.22
N LEU A 51 1.77 17.22 -18.17
CA LEU A 51 2.60 18.41 -18.28
C LEU A 51 3.82 18.15 -19.17
N LYS A 52 3.93 18.93 -20.25
CA LYS A 52 4.98 18.77 -21.27
C LYS A 52 6.36 19.23 -20.81
N ASP A 53 6.42 20.18 -19.89
CA ASP A 53 7.69 20.64 -19.33
C ASP A 53 8.16 19.68 -18.25
N ARG A 54 9.11 18.80 -18.63
CA ARG A 54 9.70 17.81 -17.74
C ARG A 54 10.36 18.43 -16.50
N ASN A 55 10.96 19.62 -16.61
CA ASN A 55 11.58 20.26 -15.45
C ASN A 55 10.54 20.72 -14.42
N VAL A 56 9.40 21.23 -14.90
CA VAL A 56 8.27 21.59 -14.02
C VAL A 56 7.68 20.34 -13.39
N LEU A 57 7.38 19.31 -14.19
CA LEU A 57 6.80 18.06 -13.70
C LEU A 57 7.69 17.38 -12.65
N LYS A 58 8.99 17.24 -12.96
CA LYS A 58 10.02 16.72 -12.05
C LYS A 58 10.03 17.47 -10.72
N LYS A 59 9.99 18.81 -10.78
CA LYS A 59 10.00 19.64 -9.58
C LYS A 59 8.74 19.43 -8.74
N LEU A 60 7.56 19.39 -9.36
CA LEU A 60 6.29 19.15 -8.65
C LEU A 60 6.29 17.78 -7.95
N VAL A 61 6.70 16.73 -8.66
CA VAL A 61 6.76 15.37 -8.10
C VAL A 61 7.77 15.29 -6.96
N GLY A 62 8.98 15.83 -7.15
CA GLY A 62 10.02 15.82 -6.12
C GLY A 62 9.68 16.67 -4.89
N ASP A 63 9.10 17.86 -5.08
CA ASP A 63 8.63 18.71 -3.97
C ASP A 63 7.51 18.01 -3.19
N ALA A 64 6.57 17.35 -3.88
CA ALA A 64 5.49 16.60 -3.22
C ALA A 64 6.00 15.38 -2.44
N ALA A 65 6.92 14.60 -3.01
CA ALA A 65 7.55 13.47 -2.32
C ALA A 65 8.42 13.90 -1.12
N ARG A 66 9.08 15.05 -1.22
CA ARG A 66 9.85 15.65 -0.10
C ARG A 66 8.94 16.20 0.98
N ASP A 67 7.94 17.00 0.63
CA ASP A 67 7.19 17.78 1.61
C ASP A 67 6.01 17.01 2.18
N TRP A 68 5.43 16.10 1.41
CA TRP A 68 4.26 15.33 1.80
C TRP A 68 4.50 13.83 1.86
N GLY A 69 5.40 13.27 1.04
CA GLY A 69 5.56 11.80 0.95
C GLY A 69 4.38 11.06 0.32
N VAL A 70 3.32 11.80 0.00
CA VAL A 70 2.09 11.31 -0.61
C VAL A 70 1.53 12.42 -1.50
N PHE A 71 1.04 12.06 -2.68
CA PHE A 71 0.42 12.99 -3.61
C PHE A 71 -0.51 12.27 -4.57
N GLN A 72 -1.43 13.01 -5.17
CA GLN A 72 -2.32 12.50 -6.20
C GLN A 72 -1.75 12.84 -7.57
N VAL A 73 -1.95 11.96 -8.54
CA VAL A 73 -1.64 12.18 -9.94
C VAL A 73 -2.90 12.05 -10.78
N ILE A 74 -3.04 12.88 -11.81
CA ILE A 74 -4.10 12.83 -12.82
C ILE A 74 -3.47 12.78 -14.22
N ASN A 75 -4.26 12.43 -15.24
CA ASN A 75 -3.79 12.25 -16.62
C ASN A 75 -2.58 11.30 -16.72
N HIS A 76 -2.59 10.25 -15.89
CA HIS A 76 -1.48 9.30 -15.69
C HIS A 76 -1.46 8.13 -16.68
N ASN A 77 -2.37 8.08 -17.65
CA ASN A 77 -2.51 7.05 -18.69
C ASN A 77 -2.84 5.62 -18.22
N VAL A 78 -2.95 5.35 -16.91
CA VAL A 78 -3.65 4.15 -16.40
C VAL A 78 -5.15 4.24 -16.72
N SER A 79 -5.71 3.16 -17.30
CA SER A 79 -7.10 3.12 -17.76
C SER A 79 -8.10 3.08 -16.60
N ILE A 80 -8.75 4.22 -16.33
CA ILE A 80 -9.82 4.33 -15.34
C ILE A 80 -11.02 3.43 -15.69
N PRO A 81 -11.50 3.34 -16.95
CA PRO A 81 -12.60 2.44 -17.29
C PRO A 81 -12.31 0.97 -16.95
N GLU A 82 -11.11 0.48 -17.25
CA GLU A 82 -10.72 -0.89 -16.90
C GLU A 82 -10.60 -1.06 -15.38
N LEU A 83 -10.07 -0.06 -14.67
CA LEU A 83 -9.98 -0.08 -13.22
C LEU A 83 -11.35 -0.15 -12.54
N LEU A 84 -12.35 0.58 -13.04
CA LEU A 84 -13.72 0.50 -12.56
C LEU A 84 -14.36 -0.85 -12.91
N SER A 85 -14.19 -1.33 -14.15
CA SER A 85 -14.69 -2.62 -14.63
C SER A 85 -14.17 -3.79 -13.78
N VAL A 86 -12.85 -3.87 -13.59
CA VAL A 86 -12.21 -4.87 -12.72
C VAL A 86 -12.65 -4.68 -11.27
N GLY A 87 -12.81 -3.44 -10.81
CA GLY A 87 -13.32 -3.14 -9.47
C GLY A 87 -14.70 -3.76 -9.21
N GLU A 88 -15.62 -3.72 -10.18
CA GLU A 88 -16.93 -4.37 -10.06
C GLU A 88 -16.82 -5.90 -9.99
N GLU A 89 -15.97 -6.52 -10.81
CA GLU A 89 -15.72 -7.96 -10.74
C GLU A 89 -15.13 -8.38 -9.38
N VAL A 90 -14.25 -7.55 -8.82
CA VAL A 90 -13.68 -7.75 -7.49
C VAL A 90 -14.74 -7.59 -6.39
N LYS A 91 -15.65 -6.60 -6.50
CA LYS A 91 -16.80 -6.50 -5.59
C LYS A 91 -17.64 -7.75 -5.65
N LEU A 92 -17.94 -8.28 -6.84
CA LEU A 92 -18.67 -9.55 -6.99
C LEU A 92 -17.93 -10.72 -6.31
N PHE A 93 -16.60 -10.75 -6.38
CA PHE A 93 -15.80 -11.72 -5.62
C PHE A 93 -16.01 -11.59 -4.10
N PHE A 94 -15.92 -10.38 -3.54
CA PHE A 94 -16.08 -10.16 -2.09
C PHE A 94 -17.49 -10.48 -1.57
N HIS A 95 -18.52 -10.36 -2.42
CA HIS A 95 -19.89 -10.74 -2.08
C HIS A 95 -20.19 -12.25 -2.24
N ARG A 96 -19.21 -13.07 -2.66
CA ARG A 96 -19.39 -14.52 -2.66
C ARG A 96 -19.47 -15.04 -1.22
N PRO A 97 -20.18 -16.16 -1.00
CA PRO A 97 -20.16 -16.85 0.29
C PRO A 97 -18.72 -17.08 0.77
N CYS A 98 -18.47 -16.92 2.07
CA CYS A 98 -17.17 -17.01 2.70
C CYS A 98 -16.52 -18.36 2.37
N GLU A 99 -17.27 -19.46 2.35
CA GLU A 99 -16.80 -20.79 1.94
C GLU A 99 -16.12 -20.84 0.56
N ASN A 100 -16.43 -19.90 -0.34
CA ASN A 100 -15.81 -19.79 -1.65
C ASN A 100 -14.59 -18.88 -1.64
N LYS A 101 -14.62 -17.78 -0.88
CA LYS A 101 -13.48 -16.85 -0.74
C LYS A 101 -12.30 -17.52 -0.05
N VAL A 102 -12.58 -18.32 0.99
CA VAL A 102 -11.55 -18.97 1.81
C VAL A 102 -10.80 -20.10 1.12
N LYS A 103 -11.26 -20.53 -0.06
CA LYS A 103 -10.49 -21.44 -0.93
C LYS A 103 -9.19 -20.80 -1.42
N LEU A 104 -9.09 -19.48 -1.36
CA LEU A 104 -7.88 -18.71 -1.65
C LEU A 104 -7.18 -18.24 -0.37
N GLU A 105 -7.55 -18.68 0.84
CA GLU A 105 -6.79 -18.33 2.06
C GLU A 105 -5.34 -18.81 1.94
N LEU A 106 -4.42 -18.02 2.50
CA LEU A 106 -2.99 -18.31 2.42
C LEU A 106 -2.65 -19.59 3.20
N GLU A 107 -2.28 -20.66 2.50
CA GLU A 107 -1.71 -21.85 3.15
C GLU A 107 -0.24 -21.58 3.54
N PRO A 108 0.14 -21.63 4.84
CA PRO A 108 1.49 -21.25 5.30
C PRO A 108 2.64 -22.01 4.63
N LEU A 109 2.41 -23.25 4.20
CA LEU A 109 3.40 -24.10 3.54
C LEU A 109 3.59 -23.79 2.03
N LYS A 110 2.79 -22.87 1.45
CA LYS A 110 2.82 -22.53 0.02
C LYS A 110 3.19 -21.07 -0.28
N ILE A 111 3.54 -20.26 0.73
CA ILE A 111 3.86 -18.82 0.61
C ILE A 111 4.85 -18.49 -0.54
N LEU A 112 5.85 -19.34 -0.75
CA LEU A 112 6.85 -19.14 -1.80
C LEU A 112 6.31 -19.38 -3.22
N ASP A 113 5.22 -20.14 -3.37
CA ASP A 113 4.53 -20.42 -4.63
C ASP A 113 3.16 -19.75 -4.74
N THR A 114 2.72 -19.03 -3.71
CA THR A 114 1.45 -18.29 -3.73
C THR A 114 1.50 -17.15 -4.75
N GLU A 115 0.55 -17.18 -5.67
CA GLU A 115 0.31 -16.12 -6.66
C GLU A 115 -0.93 -15.30 -6.29
N VAL A 116 -1.92 -15.91 -5.66
CA VAL A 116 -3.13 -15.25 -5.17
C VAL A 116 -3.43 -15.73 -3.78
N TYR A 117 -3.83 -14.82 -2.90
CA TYR A 117 -4.47 -15.18 -1.64
C TYR A 117 -5.55 -14.19 -1.22
N TYR A 118 -6.48 -14.67 -0.41
CA TYR A 118 -7.54 -13.91 0.25
C TYR A 118 -7.26 -13.83 1.74
N THR A 119 -7.42 -12.65 2.33
CA THR A 119 -7.47 -12.47 3.78
C THR A 119 -8.82 -11.88 4.14
N GLY A 120 -9.51 -12.50 5.10
CA GLY A 120 -10.89 -12.14 5.37
C GLY A 120 -11.17 -11.68 6.79
N ASP A 121 -10.44 -12.16 7.79
CA ASP A 121 -10.43 -11.62 9.15
C ASP A 121 -8.98 -11.35 9.53
N ASN A 122 -8.55 -10.11 9.28
CA ASN A 122 -7.17 -9.69 9.48
C ASN A 122 -6.82 -9.53 10.98
N THR A 123 -7.79 -9.58 11.91
CA THR A 123 -7.51 -9.50 13.36
C THR A 123 -6.81 -10.75 13.91
N LYS A 124 -6.80 -11.83 13.13
CA LYS A 124 -6.10 -13.08 13.45
C LYS A 124 -4.69 -13.13 12.84
N GLU A 125 -4.31 -12.12 12.06
CA GLU A 125 -3.03 -12.06 11.36
C GLU A 125 -2.10 -11.02 11.99
N ASP A 126 -0.99 -11.47 12.59
CA ASP A 126 0.00 -10.60 13.26
C ASP A 126 0.86 -9.76 12.29
N LEU A 127 0.54 -9.72 10.98
CA LEU A 127 1.43 -9.19 9.93
C LEU A 127 0.85 -8.00 9.14
N HIS A 128 -0.44 -7.71 9.27
CA HIS A 128 -1.13 -6.73 8.44
C HIS A 128 -1.65 -5.54 9.25
N SER A 129 -1.66 -4.35 8.63
CA SER A 129 -2.25 -3.14 9.21
C SER A 129 -3.78 -3.13 9.13
N LEU A 130 -4.39 -4.08 8.42
CA LEU A 130 -5.82 -4.11 8.16
C LEU A 130 -6.58 -4.63 9.38
N TYR A 131 -7.66 -3.95 9.74
CA TYR A 131 -8.55 -4.31 10.84
C TYR A 131 -9.95 -4.59 10.28
N TRP A 132 -10.67 -3.55 9.88
CA TRP A 132 -12.00 -3.64 9.29
C TRP A 132 -11.95 -3.75 7.75
N ALA A 133 -11.33 -4.82 7.25
CA ALA A 133 -11.21 -5.03 5.81
C ALA A 133 -11.05 -6.50 5.44
N GLU A 134 -11.46 -6.84 4.23
CA GLU A 134 -11.06 -8.05 3.50
C GLU A 134 -10.08 -7.66 2.40
N SER A 135 -9.18 -8.57 2.03
CA SER A 135 -8.24 -8.37 0.93
C SER A 135 -8.22 -9.53 -0.05
N LEU A 136 -8.07 -9.19 -1.32
CA LEU A 136 -7.69 -10.11 -2.39
C LEU A 136 -6.34 -9.64 -2.93
N VAL A 137 -5.32 -10.49 -2.82
CA VAL A 137 -3.93 -10.14 -3.12
C VAL A 137 -3.43 -11.00 -4.26
N CYS A 138 -2.89 -10.37 -5.30
CA CYS A 138 -2.13 -11.01 -6.36
C CYS A 138 -0.64 -10.65 -6.20
N LEU A 139 0.24 -11.64 -6.19
CA LEU A 139 1.69 -11.51 -6.01
C LEU A 139 2.43 -11.71 -7.34
N TRP A 140 3.28 -10.75 -7.69
CA TRP A 140 4.07 -10.76 -8.91
C TRP A 140 5.56 -10.79 -8.57
N LYS A 141 6.17 -11.98 -8.60
CA LYS A 141 7.57 -12.21 -8.21
C LYS A 141 8.60 -12.00 -9.34
N SER A 142 8.17 -11.67 -10.55
CA SER A 142 9.02 -11.25 -11.67
C SER A 142 8.17 -10.61 -12.75
N TRP A 143 8.59 -9.45 -13.26
CA TRP A 143 7.86 -8.70 -14.28
C TRP A 143 7.99 -9.32 -15.68
N SER A 144 8.98 -10.18 -15.89
CA SER A 144 9.22 -10.86 -17.17
C SER A 144 8.07 -11.81 -17.56
N LYS A 145 7.31 -12.32 -16.59
CA LYS A 145 6.21 -13.28 -16.79
C LYS A 145 4.84 -12.74 -16.40
N ILE A 146 4.69 -11.40 -16.34
CA ILE A 146 3.52 -10.78 -15.72
C ILE A 146 2.19 -11.21 -16.37
N THR A 147 2.10 -11.30 -17.70
CA THR A 147 0.86 -11.71 -18.39
C THR A 147 0.47 -13.16 -18.10
N GLU A 148 1.44 -14.07 -18.02
CA GLU A 148 1.20 -15.47 -17.61
C GLU A 148 0.67 -15.51 -16.17
N LYS A 149 1.29 -14.75 -15.27
CA LYS A 149 0.90 -14.67 -13.85
C LYS A 149 -0.51 -14.07 -13.69
N VAL A 150 -0.84 -13.02 -14.42
CA VAL A 150 -2.19 -12.42 -14.41
C VAL A 150 -3.23 -13.41 -14.89
N THR A 151 -2.95 -14.15 -15.97
CA THR A 151 -3.84 -15.19 -16.49
C THR A 151 -4.09 -16.26 -15.43
N ARG A 152 -3.04 -16.81 -14.84
CA ARG A 152 -3.14 -17.85 -13.81
C ARG A 152 -3.86 -17.36 -12.56
N SER A 153 -3.60 -16.12 -12.13
CA SER A 153 -4.30 -15.50 -11.00
C SER A 153 -5.79 -15.35 -11.29
N SER A 154 -6.15 -14.91 -12.50
CA SER A 154 -7.54 -14.81 -12.93
C SER A 154 -8.26 -16.17 -12.91
N ASP A 155 -7.60 -17.23 -13.37
CA ASP A 155 -8.19 -18.57 -13.39
C ASP A 155 -8.39 -19.13 -11.97
N LEU A 156 -7.52 -18.76 -11.02
CA LEU A 156 -7.70 -19.11 -9.60
C LEU A 156 -8.86 -18.34 -8.95
N ILE A 157 -9.00 -17.04 -9.24
CA ILE A 157 -10.06 -16.19 -8.66
C ILE A 157 -11.42 -16.51 -9.30
N PHE A 158 -11.44 -16.77 -10.60
CA PHE A 158 -12.62 -17.08 -11.41
C PHE A 158 -12.41 -18.39 -12.20
N PRO A 159 -12.60 -19.57 -11.57
CA PRO A 159 -12.41 -20.86 -12.25
C PRO A 159 -13.33 -21.09 -13.46
N GLY A 160 -14.46 -20.40 -13.53
CA GLY A 160 -15.36 -20.40 -14.69
C GLY A 160 -14.93 -19.46 -15.83
N GLY A 161 -13.80 -18.77 -15.66
CA GLY A 161 -13.33 -17.71 -16.55
C GLY A 161 -13.96 -16.35 -16.24
N ASN A 162 -13.18 -15.29 -16.46
CA ASN A 162 -13.65 -13.91 -16.41
C ASN A 162 -12.73 -13.04 -17.29
N GLU A 163 -13.11 -12.86 -18.56
CA GLU A 163 -12.27 -12.13 -19.52
C GLU A 163 -12.12 -10.66 -19.13
N ALA A 164 -13.21 -10.01 -18.69
CA ALA A 164 -13.18 -8.61 -18.27
C ALA A 164 -12.19 -8.41 -17.11
N PHE A 165 -12.23 -9.28 -16.09
CA PHE A 165 -11.26 -9.25 -15.01
C PHE A 165 -9.84 -9.51 -15.52
N ARG A 166 -9.64 -10.51 -16.37
CA ARG A 166 -8.30 -10.90 -16.87
C ARG A 166 -7.66 -9.81 -17.73
N SER A 167 -8.34 -9.34 -18.77
CA SER A 167 -7.81 -8.34 -19.70
C SER A 167 -7.63 -7.00 -18.99
N GLY A 168 -8.64 -6.58 -18.21
CA GLY A 168 -8.59 -5.33 -17.45
C GLY A 168 -7.47 -5.36 -16.40
N THR A 169 -7.29 -6.46 -15.67
CA THR A 169 -6.17 -6.59 -14.72
C THR A 169 -4.82 -6.49 -15.43
N ASN A 170 -4.66 -7.13 -16.59
CA ASN A 170 -3.42 -7.02 -17.36
C ASN A 170 -3.16 -5.56 -17.80
N GLU A 171 -4.19 -4.85 -18.26
CA GLU A 171 -4.07 -3.43 -18.63
C GLU A 171 -3.70 -2.54 -17.44
N ILE A 172 -4.38 -2.69 -16.31
CA ILE A 172 -4.09 -1.92 -15.08
C ILE A 172 -2.67 -2.20 -14.59
N VAL A 173 -2.26 -3.48 -14.54
CA VAL A 173 -0.92 -3.88 -14.10
C VAL A 173 0.17 -3.24 -14.97
N MET A 174 -0.02 -3.26 -16.30
CA MET A 174 0.93 -2.64 -17.23
C MET A 174 0.93 -1.11 -17.13
N GLY A 175 -0.25 -0.49 -17.01
CA GLY A 175 -0.38 0.96 -16.81
C GLY A 175 0.30 1.43 -15.53
N CYS A 176 0.02 0.77 -14.41
CA CYS A 176 0.65 1.10 -13.12
C CYS A 176 2.17 0.90 -13.15
N ARG A 177 2.69 -0.11 -13.86
CA ARG A 177 4.13 -0.27 -14.06
C ARG A 177 4.73 0.93 -14.79
N ILE A 178 4.14 1.34 -15.91
CA ILE A 178 4.63 2.48 -16.71
C ILE A 178 4.62 3.76 -15.85
N LEU A 179 3.51 4.00 -15.14
CA LEU A 179 3.40 5.13 -14.22
C LEU A 179 4.47 5.09 -13.12
N THR A 180 4.68 3.94 -12.49
CA THR A 180 5.67 3.76 -11.42
C THR A 180 7.08 4.06 -11.92
N VAL A 181 7.45 3.54 -13.10
CA VAL A 181 8.76 3.82 -13.72
C VAL A 181 8.94 5.32 -13.95
N GLU A 182 7.94 5.99 -14.53
CA GLU A 182 8.03 7.43 -14.79
C GLU A 182 8.15 8.25 -13.50
N VAL A 183 7.37 7.92 -12.46
CA VAL A 183 7.48 8.58 -11.15
C VAL A 183 8.87 8.38 -10.54
N LEU A 184 9.40 7.15 -10.56
CA LEU A 184 10.75 6.86 -10.04
C LEU A 184 11.84 7.61 -10.82
N HIS A 185 11.71 7.71 -12.15
CA HIS A 185 12.61 8.51 -12.98
C HIS A 185 12.59 9.99 -12.61
N LEU A 186 11.40 10.58 -12.47
CA LEU A 186 11.26 11.99 -12.06
C LEU A 186 11.85 12.24 -10.66
N LEU A 187 11.66 11.29 -9.74
CA LEU A 187 12.25 11.37 -8.40
C LEU A 187 13.78 11.27 -8.42
N ALA A 188 14.35 10.36 -9.23
CA ALA A 188 15.80 10.26 -9.39
C ALA A 188 16.41 11.52 -10.00
N GLU A 189 15.83 12.02 -11.09
CA GLU A 189 16.27 13.25 -11.76
C GLU A 189 16.15 14.48 -10.86
N TYR A 190 15.13 14.53 -10.01
CA TYR A 190 14.94 15.61 -9.04
C TYR A 190 16.11 15.68 -8.04
N LEU A 191 16.67 14.52 -7.68
CA LEU A 191 17.86 14.39 -6.84
C LEU A 191 19.17 14.57 -7.62
N GLY A 192 19.11 14.81 -8.93
CA GLY A 192 20.29 14.90 -9.80
C GLY A 192 20.95 13.56 -10.09
N LEU A 193 20.22 12.45 -9.92
CA LEU A 193 20.67 11.10 -10.26
C LEU A 193 20.25 10.73 -11.69
N GLU A 194 20.82 9.65 -12.21
CA GLU A 194 20.34 9.05 -13.45
C GLU A 194 18.90 8.57 -13.30
N ALA A 195 18.06 8.75 -14.33
CA ALA A 195 16.65 8.42 -14.29
C ALA A 195 16.38 6.98 -13.80
N GLY A 196 17.16 6.02 -14.28
CA GLY A 196 17.03 4.60 -13.91
C GLY A 196 17.42 4.25 -12.47
N PHE A 197 18.04 5.18 -11.72
CA PHE A 197 18.69 4.88 -10.44
C PHE A 197 17.79 4.11 -9.46
N PHE A 198 16.50 4.47 -9.33
CA PHE A 198 15.58 3.75 -8.45
C PHE A 198 14.86 2.59 -9.15
N SER A 199 14.48 2.75 -10.42
CA SER A 199 13.67 1.75 -11.14
C SER A 199 14.43 0.46 -11.39
N ASP A 200 15.74 0.54 -11.60
CA ASP A 200 16.56 -0.62 -11.98
C ASP A 200 16.76 -1.61 -10.81
N HIS A 201 16.48 -1.19 -9.58
CA HIS A 201 16.44 -2.08 -8.41
C HIS A 201 15.04 -2.69 -8.16
N CYS A 202 14.03 -2.26 -8.91
CA CYS A 202 12.65 -2.74 -8.83
C CYS A 202 12.24 -3.56 -10.06
N PHE A 203 12.92 -3.38 -11.19
CA PHE A 203 12.60 -4.02 -12.46
C PHE A 203 13.88 -4.54 -13.14
N PRO A 204 13.83 -5.69 -13.83
CA PRO A 204 12.68 -6.57 -14.04
C PRO A 204 12.44 -7.61 -12.94
N GLU A 205 13.40 -7.81 -12.03
CA GLU A 205 13.37 -8.92 -11.06
C GLU A 205 12.86 -8.52 -9.67
N GLY A 206 12.61 -7.23 -9.41
CA GLY A 206 11.89 -6.81 -8.23
C GLY A 206 10.46 -7.35 -8.22
N SER A 207 9.91 -7.50 -7.02
CA SER A 207 8.56 -8.03 -6.82
C SER A 207 7.55 -6.90 -6.68
N SER A 208 6.29 -7.20 -7.00
CA SER A 208 5.17 -6.32 -6.70
C SER A 208 3.98 -7.13 -6.22
N LEU A 209 3.03 -6.46 -5.59
CA LEU A 209 1.73 -7.05 -5.30
C LEU A 209 0.60 -6.08 -5.62
N PHE A 210 -0.52 -6.64 -6.04
CA PHE A 210 -1.75 -5.90 -6.27
C PHE A 210 -2.75 -6.40 -5.23
N ARG A 211 -3.12 -5.51 -4.31
CA ARG A 211 -4.02 -5.81 -3.20
C ARG A 211 -5.28 -4.99 -3.35
N TRP A 212 -6.37 -5.68 -3.67
CA TRP A 212 -7.70 -5.12 -3.52
C TRP A 212 -8.09 -5.21 -2.05
N ASN A 213 -8.52 -4.09 -1.48
CA ASN A 213 -9.06 -4.03 -0.12
C ASN A 213 -10.52 -3.62 -0.19
N TYR A 214 -11.37 -4.39 0.47
CA TYR A 214 -12.79 -4.13 0.61
C TYR A 214 -13.12 -3.87 2.08
N TYR A 215 -13.69 -2.70 2.35
CA TYR A 215 -14.05 -2.26 3.70
C TYR A 215 -15.56 -2.21 3.79
N PRO A 216 -16.20 -3.17 4.46
CA PRO A 216 -17.64 -3.14 4.66
C PRO A 216 -18.08 -1.87 5.40
N SER A 217 -19.31 -1.41 5.19
CA SER A 217 -19.87 -0.31 5.99
C SER A 217 -19.85 -0.73 7.47
N CYS A 218 -19.44 0.17 8.35
CA CYS A 218 -19.25 -0.12 9.76
C CYS A 218 -20.34 0.58 10.59
N PRO A 219 -21.08 -0.12 11.48
CA PRO A 219 -22.09 0.50 12.34
C PRO A 219 -21.48 1.41 13.42
N ARG A 220 -20.19 1.21 13.76
CA ARG A 220 -19.45 1.98 14.77
C ARG A 220 -18.12 2.49 14.20
N PRO A 221 -18.13 3.38 13.18
CA PRO A 221 -16.92 3.74 12.44
C PRO A 221 -15.88 4.49 13.28
N ASN A 222 -16.28 5.07 14.41
CA ASN A 222 -15.39 5.76 15.36
C ASN A 222 -14.72 4.81 16.38
N GLU A 223 -15.05 3.52 16.35
CA GLU A 223 -14.54 2.52 17.30
C GLU A 223 -13.57 1.52 16.65
N THR A 224 -13.36 1.61 15.34
CA THR A 224 -12.46 0.77 14.56
C THR A 224 -11.73 1.56 13.47
N LEU A 225 -10.85 0.89 12.74
CA LEU A 225 -10.15 1.40 11.57
C LEU A 225 -10.18 0.35 10.46
N GLY A 226 -10.21 0.79 9.21
CA GLY A 226 -9.98 -0.08 8.06
C GLY A 226 -8.53 -0.56 8.04
N ALA A 227 -7.60 0.37 8.29
CA ALA A 227 -6.20 0.08 8.51
C ALA A 227 -5.67 0.96 9.65
N ILE A 228 -4.96 0.36 10.60
CA ILE A 228 -4.27 1.09 11.68
C ILE A 228 -3.12 1.94 11.12
N ALA A 229 -2.65 2.90 11.92
CA ALA A 229 -1.52 3.76 11.55
C ALA A 229 -0.27 2.92 11.19
N HIS A 230 0.30 3.16 10.01
CA HIS A 230 1.49 2.45 9.54
C HIS A 230 2.26 3.25 8.50
N THR A 231 3.52 2.86 8.27
CA THR A 231 4.25 3.21 7.03
C THR A 231 4.32 1.99 6.12
N ASP A 232 4.63 2.27 4.86
CA ASP A 232 4.75 1.26 3.82
C ASP A 232 6.21 0.78 3.74
N PRO A 233 6.53 -0.49 4.06
CA PRO A 233 7.92 -0.99 4.04
C PRO A 233 8.49 -1.20 2.62
N ASN A 234 7.82 -0.68 1.60
CA ASN A 234 8.11 -0.91 0.19
C ASN A 234 8.93 0.25 -0.42
N LEU A 235 9.13 0.21 -1.74
CA LEU A 235 9.73 1.32 -2.48
C LEU A 235 8.70 2.43 -2.76
N LEU A 236 7.59 2.03 -3.37
CA LEU A 236 6.52 2.93 -3.80
C LEU A 236 5.19 2.17 -3.81
N THR A 237 4.10 2.86 -3.49
CA THR A 237 2.74 2.37 -3.68
C THR A 237 1.98 3.29 -4.64
N VAL A 238 1.30 2.69 -5.62
CA VAL A 238 0.27 3.34 -6.45
C VAL A 238 -1.09 2.85 -5.96
N LEU A 239 -1.94 3.76 -5.51
CA LEU A 239 -3.21 3.46 -4.88
C LEU A 239 -4.37 4.10 -5.64
N TYR A 240 -5.35 3.28 -5.98
CA TYR A 240 -6.68 3.74 -6.32
C TYR A 240 -7.60 3.66 -5.10
N GLN A 241 -8.49 4.64 -4.95
CA GLN A 241 -9.60 4.59 -4.01
C GLN A 241 -10.90 5.03 -4.69
N ASP A 242 -12.03 4.48 -4.26
CA ASP A 242 -13.35 4.94 -4.70
C ASP A 242 -13.81 6.20 -3.94
N GLU A 243 -14.99 6.68 -4.31
CA GLU A 243 -15.62 7.89 -3.75
C GLU A 243 -15.95 7.80 -2.25
N ALA A 244 -15.92 6.60 -1.65
CA ALA A 244 -16.12 6.47 -0.20
C ALA A 244 -14.92 7.01 0.60
N GLY A 245 -13.73 7.06 -0.01
CA GLY A 245 -12.54 7.68 0.56
C GLY A 245 -12.10 7.07 1.90
N GLY A 246 -11.51 7.88 2.78
CA GLY A 246 -11.13 7.45 4.13
C GLY A 246 -9.65 7.17 4.34
N LEU A 247 -8.81 7.24 3.30
CA LEU A 247 -7.37 7.33 3.50
C LEU A 247 -7.03 8.62 4.24
N GLN A 248 -6.23 8.50 5.31
CA GLN A 248 -5.67 9.62 6.03
C GLN A 248 -4.16 9.50 6.15
N VAL A 249 -3.47 10.64 6.08
CA VAL A 249 -2.02 10.74 6.17
C VAL A 249 -1.65 11.70 7.29
N LYS A 250 -0.59 11.38 8.04
CA LYS A 250 -0.18 12.15 9.21
C LYS A 250 1.01 13.06 8.84
N LYS A 251 0.86 14.37 9.05
CA LYS A 251 1.91 15.36 8.83
C LYS A 251 1.92 16.37 9.98
N ASN A 252 3.08 16.57 10.61
CA ASN A 252 3.25 17.45 11.77
C ASN A 252 2.24 17.16 12.90
N ASP A 253 2.06 15.88 13.22
CA ASP A 253 1.08 15.38 14.21
C ASP A 253 -0.40 15.64 13.92
N VAL A 254 -0.72 16.11 12.71
CA VAL A 254 -2.09 16.33 12.25
C VAL A 254 -2.45 15.28 11.20
N TRP A 255 -3.64 14.70 11.31
CA TRP A 255 -4.23 13.81 10.31
C TRP A 255 -4.93 14.61 9.21
N TYR A 256 -4.64 14.27 7.97
CA TYR A 256 -5.23 14.88 6.77
C TYR A 256 -5.90 13.80 5.93
N GLY A 257 -7.17 13.98 5.59
CA GLY A 257 -7.86 13.12 4.63
C GLY A 257 -7.34 13.33 3.21
N VAL A 258 -7.28 12.25 2.43
CA VAL A 258 -6.99 12.31 0.99
C VAL A 258 -8.30 12.35 0.22
N GLN A 259 -8.60 13.52 -0.36
CA GLN A 259 -9.83 13.73 -1.12
C GLN A 259 -9.95 12.70 -2.27
N PRO A 260 -11.02 11.89 -2.33
CA PRO A 260 -11.28 11.01 -3.46
C PRO A 260 -11.47 11.80 -4.75
N MET A 261 -10.85 11.33 -5.83
CA MET A 261 -11.03 11.84 -7.18
C MET A 261 -11.03 10.65 -8.12
N THR A 262 -12.14 10.44 -8.85
CA THR A 262 -12.34 9.28 -9.73
C THR A 262 -11.20 9.09 -10.74
N GLU A 263 -10.65 10.19 -11.27
CA GLU A 263 -9.61 10.21 -12.28
C GLU A 263 -8.17 10.19 -11.75
N ALA A 264 -8.01 10.09 -10.42
CA ALA A 264 -6.70 10.19 -9.79
C ALA A 264 -6.21 8.86 -9.23
N LEU A 265 -4.88 8.72 -9.23
CA LEU A 265 -4.17 7.72 -8.46
C LEU A 265 -3.33 8.41 -7.39
N ILE A 266 -3.16 7.76 -6.26
CA ILE A 266 -2.35 8.25 -5.15
C ILE A 266 -0.99 7.56 -5.22
N ILE A 267 0.07 8.35 -5.16
CA ILE A 267 1.44 7.88 -5.01
C ILE A 267 1.82 8.03 -3.54
N ASN A 268 2.27 6.95 -2.91
CA ASN A 268 2.82 6.95 -1.55
C ASN A 268 4.28 6.51 -1.60
N ILE A 269 5.17 7.27 -0.95
CA ILE A 269 6.59 6.95 -0.81
C ILE A 269 6.74 5.92 0.30
N GLY A 270 7.41 4.80 0.00
CA GLY A 270 7.68 3.77 1.00
C GLY A 270 9.00 3.98 1.74
N ASP A 271 9.19 3.22 2.81
CA ASP A 271 10.33 3.26 3.71
C ASP A 271 11.65 2.98 2.97
N CYS A 272 11.65 2.06 1.99
CA CYS A 272 12.84 1.79 1.19
C CYS A 272 13.29 3.04 0.41
N LEU A 273 12.37 3.77 -0.22
CA LEU A 273 12.72 4.98 -0.96
C LEU A 273 13.12 6.13 -0.04
N HIS A 274 12.53 6.20 1.16
CA HIS A 274 12.96 7.10 2.22
C HIS A 274 14.43 6.87 2.61
N ILE A 275 14.82 5.62 2.87
CA ILE A 275 16.20 5.26 3.19
C ILE A 275 17.13 5.57 2.00
N PHE A 276 16.74 5.13 0.81
CA PHE A 276 17.58 5.19 -0.39
C PHE A 276 17.85 6.63 -0.86
N SER A 277 16.91 7.54 -0.58
CA SER A 277 17.04 8.98 -0.85
C SER A 277 17.74 9.76 0.27
N ASN A 278 18.31 9.09 1.28
CA ASN A 278 18.88 9.73 2.49
C ASN A 278 17.87 10.65 3.21
N ALA A 279 16.61 10.17 3.32
CA ALA A 279 15.44 10.88 3.81
C ALA A 279 15.22 12.26 3.18
N ILE A 280 15.51 12.38 1.89
CA ILE A 280 15.05 13.55 1.13
C ILE A 280 13.57 13.37 0.80
N PHE A 281 13.15 12.16 0.45
CA PHE A 281 11.74 11.82 0.34
C PHE A 281 11.23 11.22 1.65
N HIS A 282 9.99 11.51 2.02
CA HIS A 282 9.43 11.07 3.29
C HIS A 282 8.47 9.92 3.09
N SER A 283 8.69 8.82 3.80
CA SER A 283 7.63 7.82 4.01
C SER A 283 6.70 8.35 5.10
N VAL A 284 5.39 8.33 4.85
CA VAL A 284 4.40 8.91 5.76
C VAL A 284 3.56 7.87 6.47
N VAL A 285 3.34 8.14 7.75
CA VAL A 285 2.36 7.39 8.54
C VAL A 285 0.98 7.67 7.99
N HIS A 286 0.24 6.62 7.67
CA HIS A 286 -1.11 6.71 7.12
C HIS A 286 -2.02 5.64 7.75
N GLN A 287 -3.32 5.88 7.68
CA GLN A 287 -4.37 4.99 8.20
C GLN A 287 -5.59 5.04 7.27
N VAL A 288 -6.53 4.10 7.44
CA VAL A 288 -7.78 4.09 6.68
C VAL A 288 -8.95 4.11 7.64
N LEU A 289 -9.76 5.15 7.55
CA LEU A 289 -11.05 5.24 8.23
C LEU A 289 -12.10 4.39 7.51
N VAL A 290 -13.10 3.96 8.27
CA VAL A 290 -14.32 3.33 7.73
C VAL A 290 -15.51 4.26 7.95
N ASN A 291 -16.63 3.94 7.32
CA ASN A 291 -17.83 4.76 7.39
C ASN A 291 -19.09 3.88 7.50
N GLU A 292 -20.18 4.47 7.96
CA GLU A 292 -21.47 3.79 8.15
C GLU A 292 -22.31 3.68 6.88
N LYS A 293 -22.00 4.46 5.84
CA LYS A 293 -22.92 4.75 4.72
C LYS A 293 -22.67 3.90 3.48
N ALA A 294 -21.42 3.54 3.23
CA ALA A 294 -21.00 2.90 2.00
C ALA A 294 -19.84 1.93 2.25
N HIS A 295 -19.89 0.80 1.55
CA HIS A 295 -18.71 -0.03 1.37
C HIS A 295 -17.66 0.72 0.55
N ARG A 296 -16.39 0.51 0.89
CA ARG A 296 -15.25 1.10 0.19
C ARG A 296 -14.44 0.02 -0.50
N LEU A 297 -13.99 0.29 -1.72
CA LEU A 297 -13.00 -0.49 -2.44
C LEU A 297 -11.74 0.35 -2.73
N SER A 298 -10.57 -0.25 -2.60
CA SER A 298 -9.31 0.33 -3.09
C SER A 298 -8.41 -0.74 -3.70
N LEU A 299 -7.55 -0.33 -4.63
CA LEU A 299 -6.47 -1.17 -5.18
C LEU A 299 -5.13 -0.54 -4.81
N ALA A 300 -4.31 -1.25 -4.04
CA ALA A 300 -2.92 -0.90 -3.79
C ALA A 300 -2.00 -1.76 -4.68
N ALA A 301 -1.34 -1.12 -5.64
CA ALA A 301 -0.22 -1.68 -6.40
C ALA A 301 1.09 -1.30 -5.69
N ILE A 302 1.71 -2.27 -5.05
CA ILE A 302 2.87 -2.08 -4.17
C ILE A 302 4.13 -2.63 -4.84
N TYR A 303 5.19 -1.83 -4.88
CA TYR A 303 6.44 -2.15 -5.58
C TYR A 303 7.59 -2.30 -4.59
N TYR A 304 8.31 -3.42 -4.69
CA TYR A 304 9.40 -3.77 -3.79
C TYR A 304 10.73 -3.80 -4.53
N LEU A 305 11.80 -3.51 -3.78
CA LEU A 305 13.17 -3.72 -4.24
C LEU A 305 13.47 -5.21 -4.39
N GLU A 306 14.42 -5.54 -5.26
CA GLU A 306 15.09 -6.84 -5.24
C GLU A 306 15.71 -7.07 -3.85
N GLN A 307 15.56 -8.29 -3.31
CA GLN A 307 15.94 -8.58 -1.92
C GLN A 307 17.42 -8.29 -1.60
N GLN A 308 18.31 -8.45 -2.58
CA GLN A 308 19.75 -8.22 -2.42
C GLN A 308 20.16 -6.77 -2.62
N THR A 309 19.22 -5.86 -2.90
CA THR A 309 19.51 -4.44 -3.07
C THR A 309 20.07 -3.84 -1.78
N ASP A 310 21.25 -3.24 -1.86
CA ASP A 310 21.79 -2.37 -0.80
C ASP A 310 21.07 -1.02 -0.88
N MET A 311 20.31 -0.67 0.17
CA MET A 311 19.55 0.58 0.23
C MET A 311 20.39 1.76 0.71
N THR A 312 21.72 1.62 0.74
CA THR A 312 22.63 2.71 1.07
C THR A 312 22.46 3.87 0.10
N ALA A 313 22.15 5.05 0.63
CA ALA A 313 22.01 6.24 -0.21
C ALA A 313 23.32 6.54 -0.98
N PRO A 314 23.26 6.98 -2.25
CA PRO A 314 24.46 7.30 -3.03
C PRO A 314 25.22 8.49 -2.44
N ASP A 315 26.54 8.48 -2.59
CA ASP A 315 27.44 9.50 -2.03
C ASP A 315 27.11 10.92 -2.52
N SER A 316 26.55 11.04 -3.73
CA SER A 316 26.09 12.32 -4.30
C SER A 316 24.98 13.00 -3.48
N LEU A 317 24.25 12.26 -2.63
CA LEU A 317 23.22 12.78 -1.73
C LEU A 317 23.73 13.03 -0.31
N VAL A 318 25.00 12.78 -0.06
CA VAL A 318 25.66 13.01 1.22
C VAL A 318 26.43 14.32 1.14
N THR A 319 26.10 15.25 2.04
CA THR A 319 26.76 16.56 2.13
C THR A 319 27.06 16.89 3.59
N GLU A 320 27.86 17.92 3.86
CA GLU A 320 28.09 18.39 5.23
C GLU A 320 26.79 18.77 5.96
N LYS A 321 25.80 19.30 5.23
CA LYS A 321 24.48 19.69 5.78
C LYS A 321 23.49 18.53 5.84
N ARG A 322 23.75 17.45 5.12
CA ARG A 322 22.95 16.22 5.09
C ARG A 322 23.91 15.03 5.11
N PRO A 323 24.49 14.69 6.26
CA PRO A 323 25.34 13.53 6.37
C PRO A 323 24.52 12.26 6.09
N ARG A 324 25.22 11.14 5.90
CA ARG A 324 24.57 9.85 5.71
C ARG A 324 23.74 9.52 6.95
N MET A 325 22.42 9.40 6.78
CA MET A 325 21.52 9.23 7.92
C MET A 325 21.33 7.78 8.33
N PHE A 326 21.47 6.84 7.40
CA PHE A 326 21.24 5.41 7.64
C PHE A 326 22.54 4.63 7.49
N LYS A 327 22.72 3.60 8.31
CA LYS A 327 23.74 2.56 8.09
C LYS A 327 23.37 1.74 6.85
N SER A 328 24.36 1.09 6.23
CA SER A 328 24.09 0.18 5.10
C SER A 328 23.16 -0.95 5.56
N LEU A 329 22.15 -1.23 4.74
CA LEU A 329 21.08 -2.16 5.03
C LEU A 329 20.54 -2.71 3.71
N SER A 330 20.51 -4.04 3.59
CA SER A 330 19.88 -4.67 2.42
C SER A 330 18.36 -4.62 2.54
N ALA A 331 17.66 -4.69 1.40
CA ALA A 331 16.21 -4.81 1.40
C ALA A 331 15.76 -6.06 2.18
N HIS A 332 16.44 -7.20 2.03
CA HIS A 332 16.15 -8.43 2.76
C HIS A 332 16.23 -8.24 4.29
N ASP A 333 17.29 -7.61 4.78
CA ASP A 333 17.49 -7.38 6.22
C ASP A 333 16.43 -6.44 6.78
N TYR A 334 16.10 -5.38 6.04
CA TYR A 334 15.04 -4.47 6.40
C TYR A 334 13.69 -5.18 6.53
N TRP A 335 13.32 -5.99 5.53
CA TRP A 335 12.09 -6.77 5.57
C TRP A 335 12.05 -7.76 6.74
N THR A 336 13.17 -8.43 7.01
CA THR A 336 13.29 -9.36 8.14
C THR A 336 13.08 -8.65 9.47
N MET A 337 13.68 -7.46 9.63
CA MET A 337 13.49 -6.62 10.81
C MET A 337 12.03 -6.21 10.99
N ILE A 338 11.40 -5.68 9.94
CA ILE A 338 9.98 -5.29 9.99
C ILE A 338 9.10 -6.47 10.36
N PHE A 339 9.25 -7.64 9.73
CA PHE A 339 8.43 -8.80 10.05
C PHE A 339 8.62 -9.29 11.49
N ASN A 340 9.83 -9.22 12.03
CA ASN A 340 10.09 -9.59 13.42
C ASN A 340 9.41 -8.62 14.39
N GLU A 341 9.53 -7.30 14.16
CA GLU A 341 8.89 -6.31 15.02
C GLU A 341 7.37 -6.44 15.04
N ARG A 342 6.75 -6.72 13.89
CA ARG A 342 5.30 -6.95 13.79
C ARG A 342 4.86 -8.16 14.61
N ARG A 343 5.65 -9.24 14.61
CA ARG A 343 5.37 -10.47 15.39
C ARG A 343 5.50 -10.27 16.89
N GLU A 344 6.40 -9.39 17.34
CA GLU A 344 6.66 -9.16 18.76
C GLU A 344 5.59 -8.28 19.44
N HIS A 345 4.90 -7.43 18.67
CA HIS A 345 3.91 -6.48 19.19
C HIS A 345 2.49 -6.86 18.75
N LYS A 346 1.76 -7.59 19.61
CA LYS A 346 0.40 -8.09 19.30
C LYS A 346 -0.70 -7.02 19.12
N PHE A 347 -0.43 -5.75 19.41
CA PHE A 347 -1.32 -4.61 19.15
C PHE A 347 -0.47 -3.34 19.06
N PRO A 348 0.28 -3.13 17.98
CA PRO A 348 1.18 -2.01 17.89
C PRO A 348 0.36 -0.72 17.73
N LYS A 349 0.72 0.32 18.50
CA LYS A 349 0.12 1.66 18.38
C LYS A 349 0.26 2.23 16.96
N SER A 350 1.32 1.81 16.27
CA SER A 350 1.57 2.08 14.88
C SER A 350 2.51 0.99 14.33
N LEU A 351 2.29 0.54 13.10
CA LEU A 351 3.25 -0.28 12.36
C LEU A 351 4.20 0.63 11.57
N ASN A 352 4.89 1.53 12.28
CA ASN A 352 5.80 2.49 11.66
C ASN A 352 7.19 1.87 11.48
N GLY A 353 7.52 1.46 10.26
CA GLY A 353 8.80 0.87 9.91
C GLY A 353 9.99 1.81 10.07
N LEU A 354 9.76 3.12 10.19
CA LEU A 354 10.83 4.07 10.53
C LEU A 354 11.18 4.05 12.03
N GLU A 355 10.25 3.63 12.91
CA GLU A 355 10.58 3.39 14.32
C GLU A 355 11.47 2.17 14.49
N ALA A 356 11.31 1.18 13.63
CA ALA A 356 12.19 0.01 13.56
C ALA A 356 13.64 0.38 13.23
N LEU A 357 13.82 1.44 12.44
CA LEU A 357 15.12 1.91 11.99
C LEU A 357 15.89 2.70 13.06
N ARG A 358 15.39 2.88 14.28
CA ARG A 358 16.02 3.73 15.32
C ARG A 358 17.49 3.39 15.57
N ASP A 359 17.87 2.12 15.54
CA ASP A 359 19.27 1.68 15.73
C ASP A 359 20.14 1.76 14.45
N PHE A 360 19.48 1.88 13.29
CA PHE A 360 20.09 2.06 11.98
C PHE A 360 20.27 3.53 11.59
N ILE A 361 19.61 4.45 12.28
CA ILE A 361 19.88 5.88 12.16
C ILE A 361 21.25 6.18 12.76
N ARG A 362 22.17 6.72 11.95
CA ARG A 362 23.49 7.16 12.41
C ARG A 362 23.31 8.27 13.44
N ARG A 363 23.89 8.09 14.62
CA ARG A 363 23.90 9.12 15.66
C ARG A 363 24.74 10.32 15.21
N PRO A 364 24.50 11.54 15.71
CA PRO A 364 25.28 12.72 15.35
C PRO A 364 26.81 12.54 15.49
N GLN A 365 27.26 11.68 16.41
CA GLN A 365 28.68 11.36 16.64
C GLN A 365 29.29 10.42 15.58
N GLU A 366 28.47 9.69 14.81
CA GLU A 366 28.87 8.75 13.75
C GLU A 366 28.78 9.38 12.34
N GLN A 367 28.31 10.62 12.25
CA GLN A 367 28.10 11.35 11.00
C GLN A 367 29.35 12.09 10.51
N THR A 368 30.41 12.14 11.31
CA THR A 368 31.68 12.82 11.01
C THR A 368 32.80 11.88 10.52
N ALA A 369 32.49 10.62 10.24
CA ALA A 369 33.45 9.58 9.85
C ALA A 369 33.21 9.08 8.42
#